data_AF-A0A317JNK4-F1
#
_entry.id   AF-A0A317JNK4-F1
#
_cell.length_a   1.000
_cell.length_b   1.000
_cell.length_c   1.000
_cell.angle_alpha   90.00
_cell.angle_beta   90.00
_cell.angle_gamma   90.00
#
_symmetry.space_group_name_H-M   'P 1'
#
loop_
_entity.id
_entity.type
_entity.pdbx_description
1 polymer ?
#
loop_
_entity_poly.entity_id
_entity_poly.type
_entity_poly.pdbx_seq_one_letter_code
_entity_poly.pdbx_strand_id
1 'polypeptide(L)'
;MNIDPKVLRKYNVPVPRYTSYPTVPFWKEQIDTDRWEEVFSEEFLKDNVQNGISVYMHLPFCESLCTYCGCNKKITTNHNVEGEYIEAVLGEWKLYRQLMCQPPIIREIHLGGGTPTFFSPANLEFLINSIANRAVVHPRHEFSIEGHPNNTTMDHLRTLYGLGFRRISYGV
;
A
#
# COMPACT_ATOMS: atom_id res chain seq x y z
N MET A 1 20.83 -24.17 -12.67
CA MET A 1 21.68 -23.76 -11.53
C MET A 1 22.00 -25.02 -10.74
N ASN A 2 23.27 -25.45 -10.66
CA ASN A 2 23.64 -26.71 -9.99
C ASN A 2 24.13 -26.36 -8.57
N ILE A 3 23.24 -26.41 -7.58
CA ILE A 3 23.57 -26.08 -6.19
C ILE A 3 23.95 -27.36 -5.46
N ASP A 4 25.11 -27.39 -4.79
CA ASP A 4 25.56 -28.55 -4.01
C ASP A 4 24.52 -28.88 -2.91
N PRO A 5 23.97 -30.12 -2.88
CA PRO A 5 23.04 -30.55 -1.85
C PRO A 5 23.54 -30.36 -0.42
N LYS A 6 24.86 -30.38 -0.18
CA LYS A 6 25.45 -30.12 1.14
C LYS A 6 25.24 -28.67 1.58
N VAL A 7 25.38 -27.72 0.65
CA VAL A 7 25.15 -26.29 0.91
C VAL A 7 23.69 -26.04 1.23
N LEU A 8 22.76 -26.62 0.46
CA LEU A 8 21.34 -26.51 0.73
C LEU A 8 20.98 -27.06 2.12
N ARG A 9 21.47 -28.24 2.49
CA ARG A 9 21.20 -28.81 3.83
C ARG A 9 21.77 -27.95 4.96
N LYS A 10 22.92 -27.32 4.76
CA LYS A 10 23.56 -26.45 5.76
C LYS A 10 22.75 -25.16 6.01
N TYR A 11 22.21 -24.55 4.96
CA TYR A 11 21.58 -23.22 5.03
C TYR A 11 20.05 -23.23 4.94
N ASN A 12 19.41 -24.38 4.73
CA ASN A 12 17.95 -24.55 4.82
C ASN A 12 17.50 -24.61 6.30
N VAL A 13 17.78 -23.55 7.04
CA VAL A 13 17.40 -23.33 8.44
C VAL A 13 16.62 -22.02 8.54
N PRO A 14 15.77 -21.82 9.56
CA PRO A 14 15.11 -20.53 9.77
C PRO A 14 16.13 -19.39 9.88
N VAL A 15 15.95 -18.35 9.08
CA VAL A 15 16.78 -17.13 9.08
C VAL A 15 15.89 -15.89 9.20
N PRO A 16 16.42 -14.74 9.67
CA PRO A 16 15.65 -13.50 9.72
C PRO A 16 15.12 -13.12 8.34
N ARG A 17 13.87 -12.62 8.29
CA ARG A 17 13.32 -12.02 7.08
C ARG A 17 13.86 -10.59 6.96
N TYR A 18 14.72 -10.36 5.97
CA TYR A 18 15.26 -9.03 5.66
C TYR A 18 14.29 -8.28 4.74
N THR A 19 13.20 -7.77 5.30
CA THR A 19 12.21 -6.93 4.57
C THR A 19 12.58 -5.44 4.57
N SER A 20 13.38 -5.01 5.53
CA SER A 20 13.93 -3.65 5.65
C SER A 20 15.27 -3.68 6.39
N TYR A 21 16.03 -2.60 6.29
CA TYR A 21 17.19 -2.38 7.13
C TYR A 21 17.17 -0.97 7.75
N PRO A 22 17.23 -0.83 9.09
CA PRO A 22 17.24 -1.91 10.07
C PRO A 22 15.92 -2.70 10.09
N THR A 23 15.97 -3.97 10.53
CA THR A 23 14.79 -4.83 10.62
C THR A 23 13.86 -4.39 11.76
N VAL A 24 12.58 -4.75 11.68
CA VAL A 24 11.52 -4.36 12.65
C VAL A 24 11.90 -4.55 14.13
N PRO A 25 12.58 -5.64 14.55
CA PRO A 25 12.97 -5.81 15.96
C PRO A 25 13.91 -4.72 16.51
N PHE A 26 14.55 -3.93 15.64
CA PHE A 26 15.40 -2.81 16.04
C PHE A 26 14.66 -1.46 16.07
N TRP A 27 13.38 -1.45 15.70
CA TRP A 27 12.56 -0.23 15.73
C TRP A 27 12.22 0.11 17.19
N LYS A 28 12.19 1.41 17.50
CA LYS A 28 11.78 1.90 18.82
C LYS A 28 10.28 2.18 18.79
N GLU A 29 9.57 1.84 19.86
CA GLU A 29 8.12 2.09 19.95
C GLU A 29 7.79 3.59 20.10
N GLN A 30 8.74 4.39 20.59
CA GLN A 30 8.60 5.83 20.73
C GLN A 30 9.03 6.52 19.45
N ILE A 31 8.07 7.12 18.76
CA ILE A 31 8.28 8.00 17.62
C ILE A 31 8.39 9.43 18.15
N ASP A 32 9.48 10.11 17.79
CA ASP A 32 9.63 11.54 17.97
C ASP A 32 8.90 12.24 16.82
N THR A 33 7.75 12.84 17.11
CA THR A 33 6.84 13.42 16.12
C THR A 33 7.46 14.62 15.43
N ASP A 34 8.11 15.50 16.19
CA ASP A 34 8.73 16.72 15.65
C ASP A 34 9.84 16.35 14.68
N ARG A 35 10.67 15.38 15.08
CA ARG A 35 11.71 14.84 14.20
C ARG A 35 11.15 14.13 12.97
N TRP A 36 10.04 13.41 13.10
CA TRP A 36 9.39 12.75 11.96
C TRP A 36 8.88 13.77 10.94
N GLU A 37 8.21 14.82 11.40
CA GLU A 37 7.68 15.89 10.55
C GLU A 37 8.80 16.65 9.83
N GLU A 38 9.90 16.95 10.53
CA GLU A 38 11.11 17.56 9.95
C GLU A 38 11.69 16.69 8.84
N VAL A 39 12.00 15.41 9.14
CA VAL A 39 12.59 14.47 8.18
C VAL A 39 11.67 14.26 6.98
N PHE A 40 10.37 14.08 7.21
CA PHE A 40 9.41 13.90 6.12
C PHE A 40 9.39 15.12 5.19
N SER A 41 9.31 16.32 5.76
CA SER A 41 9.23 17.56 4.99
C SER A 41 10.50 17.81 4.18
N GLU A 42 11.67 17.55 4.76
CA GLU A 42 12.95 17.65 4.07
C GLU A 42 13.08 16.67 2.91
N GLU A 43 12.81 15.38 3.15
CA GLU A 43 12.93 14.35 2.11
C GLU A 43 11.90 14.55 1.00
N PHE A 44 10.67 14.94 1.36
CA PHE A 44 9.65 15.30 0.39
C PHE A 44 10.10 16.47 -0.50
N LEU A 45 10.66 17.53 0.09
CA LEU A 45 11.19 18.67 -0.67
C LEU A 45 12.31 18.26 -1.64
N LYS A 46 13.23 17.39 -1.21
CA LYS A 46 14.36 16.93 -2.01
C LYS A 46 13.91 16.09 -3.21
N ASP A 47 12.94 15.17 -3.02
CA ASP A 47 12.68 14.11 -3.99
C ASP A 47 11.41 14.31 -4.85
N ASN A 48 10.40 15.01 -4.32
CA ASN A 48 9.08 15.10 -4.94
C ASN A 48 9.10 15.63 -6.39
N VAL A 49 9.90 16.65 -6.70
CA VAL A 49 9.95 17.22 -8.05
C VAL A 49 10.69 16.30 -9.03
N GLN A 50 11.75 15.63 -8.57
CA GLN A 50 12.61 14.84 -9.44
C GLN A 50 12.04 13.44 -9.70
N ASN A 51 11.61 12.75 -8.65
CA ASN A 51 11.18 11.35 -8.71
C ASN A 51 9.67 11.19 -8.48
N GLY A 52 9.09 12.09 -7.69
CA GLY A 52 7.72 11.95 -7.17
C GLY A 52 7.68 11.00 -5.96
N ILE A 53 6.49 10.83 -5.40
CA ILE A 53 6.28 9.97 -4.23
C ILE A 53 5.67 8.62 -4.62
N SER A 54 5.96 7.60 -3.81
CA SER A 54 5.28 6.31 -3.82
C SER A 54 4.33 6.23 -2.64
N VAL A 55 3.06 5.92 -2.90
CA VAL A 55 2.00 5.84 -1.88
C VAL A 55 1.54 4.39 -1.74
N TYR A 56 1.87 3.77 -0.60
CA TYR A 56 1.30 2.48 -0.21
C TYR A 56 0.09 2.71 0.69
N MET A 57 -1.05 2.12 0.35
CA MET A 57 -2.23 2.09 1.22
C MET A 57 -2.57 0.66 1.58
N HIS A 58 -2.60 0.40 2.89
CA HIS A 58 -3.00 -0.88 3.44
C HIS A 58 -4.52 -0.95 3.53
N LEU A 59 -5.16 -1.91 2.85
CA LEU A 59 -6.60 -2.17 2.89
C LEU A 59 -6.80 -3.54 3.57
N PRO A 60 -7.15 -3.58 4.88
CA PRO A 60 -6.92 -4.76 5.71
C PRO A 60 -7.99 -5.84 5.54
N PHE A 61 -9.12 -5.56 4.90
CA PHE A 61 -10.27 -6.45 4.95
C PHE A 61 -10.18 -7.64 3.99
N CYS A 62 -10.63 -8.81 4.44
CA CYS A 62 -10.84 -9.99 3.61
C CYS A 62 -12.20 -10.63 3.94
N GLU A 63 -12.90 -11.15 2.93
CA GLU A 63 -14.16 -11.89 3.13
C GLU A 63 -13.99 -13.16 3.96
N SER A 64 -12.89 -13.86 3.74
CA SER A 64 -12.67 -15.20 4.29
C SER A 64 -11.23 -15.38 4.76
N LEU A 65 -11.07 -16.24 5.76
CA LEU A 65 -9.76 -16.60 6.30
C LEU A 65 -9.06 -17.63 5.42
N CYS A 66 -7.96 -17.23 4.77
CA CYS A 66 -6.97 -18.18 4.24
C CYS A 66 -6.09 -18.69 5.39
N THR A 67 -6.12 -19.99 5.69
CA THR A 67 -5.42 -20.58 6.86
C THR A 67 -3.89 -20.44 6.81
N TYR A 68 -3.32 -20.24 5.63
CA TYR A 68 -1.89 -20.00 5.42
C TYR A 68 -1.50 -18.51 5.46
N CYS A 69 -2.46 -17.59 5.58
CA CYS A 69 -2.20 -16.16 5.44
C CYS A 69 -1.52 -15.57 6.69
N GLY A 70 -0.27 -15.11 6.50
CA GLY A 70 0.52 -14.38 7.51
C GLY A 70 0.41 -12.85 7.44
N CYS A 71 -0.43 -12.29 6.55
CA CYS A 71 -0.54 -10.84 6.38
C CYS A 71 -1.15 -10.15 7.61
N ASN A 72 -1.01 -8.82 7.70
CA ASN A 72 -1.89 -8.00 8.53
C ASN A 72 -3.24 -7.87 7.79
N LYS A 73 -4.32 -8.35 8.40
CA LYS A 73 -5.66 -8.40 7.82
C LYS A 73 -6.74 -8.53 8.88
N LYS A 74 -7.96 -8.15 8.52
CA LYS A 74 -9.18 -8.27 9.30
C LYS A 74 -10.21 -9.04 8.50
N ILE A 75 -10.66 -10.19 9.00
CA ILE A 75 -11.70 -10.99 8.35
C ILE A 75 -13.07 -10.43 8.72
N THR A 76 -13.88 -10.11 7.73
CA THR A 76 -15.24 -9.59 7.88
C THR A 76 -15.99 -9.70 6.56
N THR A 77 -17.31 -9.89 6.62
CA THR A 77 -18.23 -9.78 5.47
C THR A 77 -19.11 -8.53 5.56
N ASN A 78 -18.88 -7.69 6.58
CA ASN A 78 -19.61 -6.44 6.78
C ASN A 78 -18.97 -5.32 5.96
N HIS A 79 -19.56 -4.98 4.81
CA HIS A 79 -19.06 -3.92 3.91
C HIS A 79 -19.31 -2.49 4.42
N ASN A 80 -20.08 -2.31 5.50
CA ASN A 80 -20.28 -0.97 6.09
C ASN A 80 -18.98 -0.40 6.68
N VAL A 81 -17.96 -1.24 6.91
CA VAL A 81 -16.64 -0.82 7.42
C VAL A 81 -15.79 -0.09 6.38
N GLU A 82 -16.13 -0.17 5.09
CA GLU A 82 -15.33 0.42 4.01
C GLU A 82 -15.25 1.94 4.12
N GLY A 83 -16.41 2.58 4.32
CA GLY A 83 -16.51 4.04 4.40
C GLY A 83 -15.74 4.61 5.59
N GLU A 84 -15.97 4.04 6.78
CA GLU A 84 -15.27 4.44 8.02
C GLU A 84 -13.75 4.29 7.87
N TYR A 85 -13.30 3.20 7.24
CA TYR A 85 -11.87 2.99 7.01
C TYR A 85 -11.28 3.99 6.01
N ILE A 86 -12.00 4.31 4.92
CA ILE A 86 -11.57 5.32 3.95
C ILE A 86 -11.47 6.70 4.63
N GLU A 87 -12.43 7.07 5.48
CA GLU A 87 -12.37 8.32 6.22
C GLU A 87 -11.12 8.41 7.11
N ALA A 88 -10.76 7.31 7.78
CA ALA A 88 -9.54 7.25 8.57
C ALA A 88 -8.27 7.43 7.72
N VAL A 89 -8.18 6.72 6.57
CA VAL A 89 -7.06 6.85 5.62
C VAL A 89 -6.96 8.27 5.06
N LEU A 90 -8.07 8.90 4.71
CA LEU A 90 -8.09 10.27 4.21
C LEU A 90 -7.77 11.29 5.31
N GLY A 91 -8.12 11.00 6.56
CA GLY A 91 -7.69 11.75 7.73
C GLY A 91 -6.17 11.73 7.89
N GLU A 92 -5.55 10.55 7.80
CA GLU A 92 -4.09 10.41 7.83
C GLU A 92 -3.43 11.11 6.64
N TRP A 93 -3.95 10.92 5.42
CA TRP A 93 -3.45 11.61 4.22
C TRP A 93 -3.47 13.12 4.40
N LYS A 94 -4.53 13.67 4.99
CA LYS A 94 -4.64 15.11 5.26
C LYS A 94 -3.53 15.61 6.19
N LEU A 95 -3.13 14.84 7.19
CA LEU A 95 -2.01 15.19 8.07
C LEU A 95 -0.70 15.27 7.28
N TYR A 96 -0.39 14.27 6.46
CA TYR A 96 0.79 14.31 5.59
C TYR A 96 0.74 15.46 4.58
N ARG A 97 -0.44 15.76 4.02
CA ARG A 97 -0.63 16.89 3.11
C ARG A 97 -0.32 18.25 3.76
N GLN A 98 -0.45 18.39 5.07
CA GLN A 98 -0.09 19.62 5.78
C GLN A 98 1.44 19.82 5.88
N LEU A 99 2.21 18.74 5.86
CA LEU A 99 3.68 18.75 5.87
C LEU A 99 4.25 18.99 4.46
N MET A 100 3.46 18.75 3.41
CA MET A 100 3.86 18.97 2.02
C MET A 100 3.71 20.44 1.62
N CYS A 101 4.83 21.16 1.52
CA CYS A 101 4.88 22.57 1.11
C CYS A 101 4.53 22.84 -0.39
N GLN A 102 4.33 21.78 -1.18
CA GLN A 102 3.98 21.85 -2.61
C GLN A 102 3.09 20.65 -2.99
N PRO A 103 2.34 20.71 -4.11
CA PRO A 103 1.57 19.56 -4.58
C PRO A 103 2.47 18.32 -4.76
N PRO A 104 2.10 17.16 -4.18
CA PRO A 104 2.83 15.93 -4.38
C PRO A 104 2.67 15.47 -5.82
N ILE A 105 3.76 15.00 -6.42
CA ILE A 105 3.80 14.32 -7.69
C ILE A 105 3.70 12.82 -7.41
N ILE A 106 2.54 12.22 -7.59
CA ILE A 106 2.33 10.80 -7.32
C ILE A 106 2.93 9.99 -8.48
N ARG A 107 4.02 9.27 -8.20
CA ARG A 107 4.65 8.34 -9.13
C ARG A 107 4.06 6.95 -9.02
N GLU A 108 3.78 6.49 -7.81
CA GLU A 108 3.30 5.13 -7.60
C GLU A 108 2.15 5.13 -6.61
N ILE A 109 1.19 4.25 -6.86
CA ILE A 109 0.18 3.86 -5.88
C ILE A 109 0.21 2.35 -5.82
N HIS A 110 0.32 1.81 -4.61
CA HIS A 110 0.14 0.38 -4.37
C HIS A 110 -0.94 0.16 -3.32
N LEU A 111 -2.01 -0.52 -3.72
CA LEU A 111 -3.06 -0.99 -2.82
C LEU A 111 -2.77 -2.44 -2.44
N GLY A 112 -2.54 -2.72 -1.16
CA GLY A 112 -2.26 -4.07 -0.68
C GLY A 112 -2.83 -4.35 0.71
N GLY A 113 -2.50 -5.49 1.29
CA GLY A 113 -2.79 -5.80 2.70
C GLY A 113 -3.63 -7.05 2.89
N GLY A 114 -4.93 -6.86 3.09
CA GLY A 114 -5.91 -7.95 3.02
C GLY A 114 -6.28 -8.23 1.56
N THR A 115 -7.51 -7.93 1.18
CA THR A 115 -7.97 -7.95 -0.20
C THR A 115 -8.45 -6.55 -0.56
N PRO A 116 -7.65 -5.71 -1.25
CA PRO A 116 -8.09 -4.40 -1.72
C PRO A 116 -9.45 -4.39 -2.44
N THR A 117 -9.73 -5.44 -3.22
CA THR A 117 -11.03 -5.65 -3.90
C THR A 117 -12.13 -6.23 -3.01
N PHE A 118 -11.96 -6.21 -1.69
CA PHE A 118 -13.06 -6.21 -0.72
C PHE A 118 -13.84 -4.89 -0.81
N PHE A 119 -13.13 -3.79 -1.08
CA PHE A 119 -13.77 -2.50 -1.26
C PHE A 119 -14.49 -2.44 -2.59
N SER A 120 -15.73 -1.94 -2.56
CA SER A 120 -16.53 -1.74 -3.76
C SER A 120 -15.81 -0.85 -4.79
N PRO A 121 -16.11 -1.00 -6.09
CA PRO A 121 -15.51 -0.14 -7.12
C PRO A 121 -15.71 1.35 -6.84
N ALA A 122 -16.91 1.74 -6.38
CA ALA A 122 -17.21 3.13 -6.03
C ALA A 122 -16.35 3.65 -4.87
N ASN A 123 -16.12 2.83 -3.84
CA ASN A 123 -15.28 3.21 -2.72
C ASN A 123 -13.79 3.31 -3.10
N LEU A 124 -13.30 2.42 -3.97
CA LEU A 124 -11.95 2.54 -4.53
C LEU A 124 -11.80 3.78 -5.39
N GLU A 125 -12.78 4.10 -6.24
CA GLU A 125 -12.81 5.33 -7.03
C GLU A 125 -12.78 6.57 -6.15
N PHE A 126 -13.63 6.61 -5.12
CA PHE A 126 -13.67 7.70 -4.17
C PHE A 126 -12.34 7.88 -3.43
N LEU A 127 -11.75 6.78 -2.92
CA LEU A 127 -10.45 6.80 -2.24
C LEU A 127 -9.36 7.36 -3.16
N ILE A 128 -9.20 6.80 -4.36
CA ILE A 128 -8.11 7.20 -5.27
C ILE A 128 -8.27 8.63 -5.76
N ASN A 129 -9.48 9.05 -6.12
CA ASN A 129 -9.74 10.44 -6.51
C ASN A 129 -9.47 11.43 -5.36
N SER A 130 -9.75 11.02 -4.12
CA SER A 130 -9.48 11.85 -2.93
C SER A 130 -7.98 11.96 -2.65
N ILE A 131 -7.21 10.87 -2.80
CA ILE A 131 -5.75 10.89 -2.69
C ILE A 131 -5.11 11.75 -3.79
N ALA A 132 -5.58 11.59 -5.03
CA ALA A 132 -5.10 12.35 -6.19
C ALA A 132 -5.57 13.82 -6.21
N ASN A 133 -6.52 14.20 -5.36
CA ASN A 133 -7.01 15.57 -5.29
C ASN A 133 -5.88 16.54 -4.95
N ARG A 134 -5.70 17.59 -5.77
CA ARG A 134 -4.59 18.57 -5.64
C ARG A 134 -3.21 17.91 -5.59
N ALA A 135 -3.06 16.74 -6.19
CA ALA A 135 -1.78 16.12 -6.53
C ALA A 135 -1.57 16.18 -8.05
N VAL A 136 -0.34 15.98 -8.48
CA VAL A 136 0.01 15.80 -9.89
C VAL A 136 0.27 14.31 -10.10
N VAL A 137 -0.44 13.65 -11.01
CA VAL A 137 -0.12 12.28 -11.39
C VAL A 137 1.06 12.30 -12.35
N HIS A 138 2.13 11.60 -12.02
CA HIS A 138 3.33 11.57 -12.86
C HIS A 138 3.02 10.95 -14.24
N PRO A 139 3.57 11.47 -15.36
CA PRO A 139 3.30 10.93 -16.71
C PRO A 139 3.71 9.45 -16.89
N ARG A 140 4.69 9.00 -16.11
CA ARG A 140 5.17 7.60 -16.03
C ARG A 140 4.76 6.94 -14.71
N HIS A 141 3.53 7.16 -14.25
CA HIS A 141 3.08 6.57 -13.01
C HIS A 141 2.95 5.04 -13.11
N GLU A 142 3.15 4.34 -11.99
CA GLU A 142 2.93 2.91 -11.87
C GLU A 142 1.95 2.63 -10.74
N PHE A 143 0.68 2.43 -11.11
CA PHE A 143 -0.38 2.13 -10.14
C PHE A 143 -0.68 0.62 -10.16
N SER A 144 -0.69 0.03 -8.98
CA SER A 144 -0.79 -1.41 -8.78
C SER A 144 -1.66 -1.79 -7.59
N ILE A 145 -2.26 -2.97 -7.66
CA ILE A 145 -3.20 -3.48 -6.67
C ILE A 145 -3.01 -4.97 -6.44
N GLU A 146 -3.20 -5.42 -5.20
CA GLU A 146 -3.40 -6.82 -4.85
C GLU A 146 -4.89 -7.22 -5.01
N GLY A 147 -5.15 -8.32 -5.71
CA GLY A 147 -6.49 -8.84 -5.96
C GLY A 147 -6.64 -10.28 -5.47
N HIS A 148 -7.87 -10.67 -5.17
CA HIS A 148 -8.23 -12.06 -4.95
C HIS A 148 -9.20 -12.48 -6.07
N PRO A 149 -8.94 -13.57 -6.82
CA PRO A 149 -9.75 -13.93 -7.99
C PRO A 149 -11.24 -14.12 -7.71
N ASN A 150 -11.62 -14.51 -6.48
CA ASN A 150 -13.03 -14.67 -6.10
C ASN A 150 -13.74 -13.35 -5.78
N ASN A 151 -13.01 -12.24 -5.61
CA ASN A 151 -13.53 -10.95 -5.17
C ASN A 151 -13.43 -9.89 -6.26
N THR A 152 -12.36 -9.93 -7.04
CA THR A 152 -12.11 -8.96 -8.09
C THR A 152 -13.09 -9.15 -9.26
N THR A 153 -14.13 -8.33 -9.30
CA THR A 153 -15.12 -8.34 -10.39
C THR A 153 -14.64 -7.53 -11.61
N MET A 154 -15.35 -7.68 -12.74
CA MET A 154 -15.11 -6.87 -13.94
C MET A 154 -15.24 -5.36 -13.68
N ASP A 155 -16.17 -4.96 -12.82
CA ASP A 155 -16.37 -3.54 -12.52
C ASP A 155 -15.20 -2.97 -11.71
N HIS A 156 -14.60 -3.74 -10.80
CA HIS A 156 -13.34 -3.34 -10.16
C HIS A 156 -12.26 -3.07 -11.21
N LEU A 157 -12.07 -3.98 -12.17
CA LEU A 157 -11.05 -3.86 -13.21
C LEU A 157 -11.28 -2.62 -14.09
N ARG A 158 -12.52 -2.34 -14.48
CA ARG A 158 -12.88 -1.14 -15.26
C ARG A 158 -12.59 0.14 -14.49
N THR A 159 -13.04 0.21 -13.24
CA THR A 159 -12.81 1.37 -12.37
C THR A 159 -11.32 1.61 -12.17
N LEU A 160 -10.56 0.58 -11.78
CA LEU A 160 -9.12 0.68 -11.55
C LEU A 160 -8.36 1.10 -12.82
N TYR A 161 -8.73 0.54 -13.98
CA TYR A 161 -8.14 0.94 -15.25
C TYR A 161 -8.39 2.43 -15.56
N GLY A 162 -9.61 2.91 -15.31
CA GLY A 162 -10.00 4.32 -15.45
C GLY A 162 -9.19 5.25 -14.53
N LEU A 163 -8.83 4.78 -13.34
CA LEU A 163 -8.01 5.49 -12.35
C LEU A 163 -6.49 5.45 -12.65
N GLY A 164 -6.07 4.79 -13.73
CA GLY A 164 -4.66 4.70 -14.12
C GLY A 164 -3.92 3.44 -13.64
N PHE A 165 -4.60 2.48 -12.99
CA PHE A 165 -3.98 1.21 -12.63
C PHE A 165 -3.65 0.38 -13.87
N ARG A 166 -2.44 -0.19 -13.90
CA ARG A 166 -1.95 -1.02 -15.02
C ARG A 166 -1.37 -2.36 -14.57
N ARG A 167 -1.24 -2.58 -13.26
CA ARG A 167 -0.71 -3.82 -12.70
C ARG A 167 -1.62 -4.37 -11.63
N ILE A 168 -1.86 -5.67 -11.67
CA ILE A 168 -2.56 -6.41 -10.62
C ILE A 168 -1.74 -7.63 -10.22
N SER A 169 -1.70 -7.91 -8.92
CA SER A 169 -1.11 -9.12 -8.35
C SER A 169 -2.21 -9.98 -7.77
N TYR A 170 -2.33 -11.24 -8.21
CA TYR A 170 -3.31 -12.18 -7.67
C TYR A 170 -2.63 -13.18 -6.73
N GLY A 171 -3.20 -13.35 -5.54
CA GLY A 171 -2.90 -14.49 -4.68
C GLY A 171 -3.64 -15.74 -5.19
N VAL A 172 -2.89 -16.80 -5.54
CA VAL A 172 -3.39 -18.09 -6.03
C VAL A 172 -2.80 -19.22 -5.19
#